data_AF-A0A842YC40-F1
#
_entry.id   AF-A0A842YC40-F1
#
_cell.length_a   1.000
_cell.length_b   1.000
_cell.length_c   1.000
_cell.angle_alpha   90.00
_cell.angle_beta   90.00
_cell.angle_gamma   90.00
#
_symmetry.space_group_name_H-M   'P 1'
#
loop_
_entity.id
_entity.type
_entity.pdbx_description
1 polymer ?
#
loop_
_entity_poly.entity_id
_entity_poly.type
_entity_poly.pdbx_seq_one_letter_code
_entity_poly.pdbx_strand_id
1 'polypeptide(L)'
;KRSLPNWVRLFPDRLATSINGLSRYIHPYEHRLLSVREHARLMSYPDSFVFVGPTDSQYNQVGESVPPLISHLIAQEVRLHIE
;
A
#
# COMPACT_ATOMS: atom_id res chain seq x y z
N LYS A 1 10.25 -23.23 5.56
CA LYS A 1 11.08 -22.37 4.69
C LYS A 1 10.27 -21.12 4.39
N ARG A 2 10.53 -19.98 5.06
CA ARG A 2 9.95 -18.70 4.65
C ARG A 2 10.47 -18.45 3.24
N SER A 3 9.60 -18.55 2.22
CA SER A 3 9.98 -18.16 0.86
C SER A 3 10.53 -16.74 0.92
N LEU A 4 11.65 -16.51 0.23
CA LEU A 4 12.31 -15.21 0.18
C LEU A 4 11.25 -14.12 -0.12
N PRO A 5 11.37 -12.90 0.45
CA PRO A 5 10.45 -11.83 0.11
C PRO A 5 10.47 -11.65 -1.42
N ASN A 6 9.32 -11.44 -2.05
CA ASN A 6 9.30 -11.11 -3.48
C ASN A 6 9.87 -9.69 -3.61
N TRP A 7 11.15 -9.57 -3.97
CA TRP A 7 11.76 -8.30 -4.32
C TRP A 7 11.29 -7.93 -5.72
N VAL A 8 10.50 -6.86 -5.82
CA VAL A 8 9.87 -6.46 -7.07
C VAL A 8 10.24 -5.01 -7.35
N ARG A 9 10.94 -4.76 -8.46
CA ARG A 9 11.15 -3.39 -8.94
C ARG A 9 9.90 -2.91 -9.66
N LEU A 10 9.40 -1.76 -9.25
CA LEU A 10 8.31 -1.09 -9.95
C LEU A 10 8.84 -0.31 -11.16
N PHE A 11 7.93 0.00 -12.08
CA PHE A 11 8.24 0.79 -13.27
C PHE A 11 7.26 1.97 -13.34
N PRO A 12 7.71 3.16 -13.77
CA PRO A 12 6.90 4.38 -13.72
C PRO A 12 5.75 4.38 -14.72
N ASP A 13 5.90 3.65 -15.82
CA ASP A 13 4.97 3.52 -16.95
C ASP A 13 4.03 2.31 -16.81
N ARG A 14 4.13 1.57 -15.70
CA ARG A 14 3.34 0.36 -15.46
C ARG A 14 2.57 0.47 -14.15
N LEU A 15 1.42 -0.18 -14.11
CA LEU A 15 0.70 -0.34 -12.86
C LEU A 15 1.57 -1.13 -11.87
N ALA A 16 1.55 -0.69 -10.61
CA ALA A 16 2.13 -1.47 -9.53
C ALA A 16 1.37 -2.81 -9.42
N THR A 17 2.10 -3.87 -9.08
CA THR A 17 1.45 -5.11 -8.63
C THR A 17 0.74 -4.87 -7.29
N SER A 18 -0.11 -5.81 -6.86
CA SER A 18 -0.78 -5.75 -5.56
C SER A 18 0.24 -5.52 -4.45
N ILE A 19 0.04 -4.42 -3.73
CA ILE A 19 0.82 -4.01 -2.58
C ILE A 19 0.50 -4.93 -1.41
N ASN A 20 1.53 -5.49 -0.77
CA ASN A 20 1.39 -6.34 0.42
C ASN A 20 2.46 -6.01 1.46
N GLY A 21 2.21 -6.34 2.73
CA GLY A 21 3.04 -5.87 3.85
C GLY A 21 4.45 -6.46 3.88
N LEU A 22 4.57 -7.72 3.49
CA LEU A 22 5.80 -8.50 3.59
C LEU A 22 6.71 -8.38 2.36
N SER A 23 6.20 -7.90 1.22
CA SER A 23 7.00 -7.73 0.01
C SER A 23 7.92 -6.53 0.10
N ARG A 24 8.93 -6.54 -0.77
CA ARG A 24 9.99 -5.55 -0.79
C ARG A 24 9.98 -4.89 -2.18
N TYR A 25 9.20 -3.82 -2.31
CA TYR A 25 9.09 -3.07 -3.57
C TYR A 25 10.26 -2.12 -3.72
N ILE A 26 10.97 -2.21 -4.85
CA ILE A 26 12.12 -1.37 -5.17
C ILE A 26 11.65 -0.17 -6.00
N HIS A 27 12.11 1.02 -5.64
CA HIS A 27 11.78 2.27 -6.31
C HIS A 27 12.17 2.22 -7.80
N PRO A 28 11.37 2.77 -8.74
CA PRO A 28 11.63 2.66 -10.17
C PRO A 28 13.01 3.20 -10.60
N TYR A 29 13.44 4.31 -10.02
CA TYR A 29 14.66 5.01 -10.43
C TYR A 29 15.85 4.83 -9.48
N GLU A 30 15.60 4.37 -8.26
CA GLU A 30 16.62 4.38 -7.19
C GLU A 30 16.93 2.96 -6.70
N HIS A 31 18.11 2.76 -6.11
CA HIS A 31 18.55 1.49 -5.52
C HIS A 31 18.10 1.36 -4.06
N ARG A 32 16.83 1.65 -3.79
CA ARG A 32 16.21 1.55 -2.46
C ARG A 32 14.82 0.97 -2.55
N LEU A 33 14.31 0.51 -1.41
CA LEU A 33 12.90 0.19 -1.28
C LEU A 33 12.04 1.45 -1.36
N LEU A 34 10.78 1.28 -1.75
CA LEU A 34 9.76 2.27 -1.48
C LEU A 34 9.70 2.53 0.02
N SER A 35 9.59 3.79 0.39
CA SER A 35 9.23 4.23 1.73
C SER A 35 7.80 3.82 2.08
N VAL A 36 7.48 3.79 3.38
CA VAL A 36 6.10 3.59 3.86
C VAL A 36 5.13 4.57 3.20
N ARG A 37 5.55 5.82 2.98
CA ARG A 37 4.71 6.85 2.34
C ARG A 37 4.45 6.54 0.86
N GLU A 38 5.46 6.15 0.09
CA GLU A 38 5.25 5.75 -1.31
C GLU A 38 4.32 4.53 -1.40
N HIS A 39 4.46 3.59 -0.47
CA HIS A 39 3.56 2.44 -0.35
C HIS A 39 2.12 2.88 -0.08
N ALA A 40 1.94 3.81 0.86
CA ALA A 40 0.64 4.33 1.26
C ALA A 40 -0.07 5.08 0.11
N ARG A 41 0.69 5.83 -0.71
CA ARG A 41 0.13 6.51 -1.89
C ARG A 41 -0.41 5.53 -2.93
N LEU A 42 0.31 4.43 -3.18
CA LEU A 42 -0.19 3.34 -4.04
C LEU A 42 -1.48 2.71 -3.48
N MET A 43 -1.62 2.70 -2.16
CA MET A 43 -2.83 2.25 -1.45
C MET A 43 -3.87 3.36 -1.24
N SER A 44 -3.79 4.49 -1.95
CA SER A 44 -4.75 5.62 -1.90
C SER A 44 -4.89 6.31 -0.53
N TYR A 45 -3.92 6.14 0.37
CA TYR A 45 -3.93 6.88 1.63
C TYR A 45 -3.65 8.38 1.40
N PRO A 46 -4.34 9.28 2.13
CA PRO A 46 -3.98 10.68 2.13
C PRO A 46 -2.59 10.88 2.77
N ASP A 47 -1.85 11.86 2.27
CA ASP A 47 -0.51 12.17 2.76
C ASP A 47 -0.48 12.60 4.24
N SER A 48 -1.62 13.09 4.76
CA SER A 48 -1.82 13.46 6.16
C SER A 48 -2.02 12.28 7.12
N PHE A 49 -2.30 11.06 6.61
CA PHE A 49 -2.49 9.89 7.48
C PHE A 49 -1.17 9.44 8.09
N VAL A 50 -1.11 9.28 9.42
CA VAL A 50 0.12 8.92 10.13
C VAL A 50 0.07 7.44 10.53
N PHE A 51 1.05 6.66 10.06
CA PHE A 51 1.28 5.29 10.52
C PHE A 51 2.19 5.31 11.75
N VAL A 52 1.90 4.48 12.75
CA VAL A 52 2.61 4.48 14.04
C VAL A 52 3.26 3.13 14.30
N GLY A 53 4.39 3.13 15.02
CA GLY A 53 5.14 1.92 15.41
C GLY A 53 6.39 1.70 14.57
N PRO A 54 7.05 0.54 14.71
CA PRO A 54 8.27 0.21 13.95
C PRO A 54 8.01 0.19 12.43
N THR A 55 9.02 0.54 11.63
CA THR A 55 8.90 0.67 10.17
C THR A 55 8.33 -0.58 9.50
N ASP A 56 8.76 -1.79 9.90
CA ASP A 56 8.21 -3.05 9.36
C ASP A 56 6.71 -3.22 9.70
N SER A 57 6.29 -2.78 10.89
CA SER A 57 4.87 -2.77 11.26
C SER A 57 4.08 -1.79 10.40
N GLN A 58 4.64 -0.63 10.09
CA GLN A 58 3.98 0.34 9.23
C GLN A 58 3.82 -0.18 7.79
N TYR A 59 4.81 -0.89 7.23
CA TYR A 59 4.65 -1.56 5.93
C TYR A 59 3.49 -2.56 5.95
N ASN A 60 3.36 -3.36 7.01
CA ASN A 60 2.25 -4.30 7.18
C ASN A 60 0.90 -3.57 7.34
N GLN A 61 0.84 -2.49 8.11
CA GLN A 61 -0.38 -1.68 8.23
C GLN A 61 -0.86 -1.17 6.88
N VAL A 62 0.06 -0.73 6.00
CA VAL A 62 -0.30 -0.32 4.64
C VAL A 62 -0.73 -1.51 3.79
N GLY A 63 0.13 -2.54 3.70
CA GLY A 63 -0.03 -3.63 2.73
C GLY A 63 -1.14 -4.63 3.06
N GLU A 64 -1.56 -4.74 4.32
CA GLU A 64 -2.66 -5.62 4.75
C GLU A 64 -4.00 -4.85 4.91
N SER A 65 -4.01 -3.53 4.65
CA SER A 65 -5.21 -2.71 4.72
C SER A 65 -6.04 -2.77 3.44
N VAL A 66 -7.31 -2.34 3.53
CA VAL A 66 -8.13 -2.03 2.36
C VAL A 66 -7.85 -0.58 1.94
N PRO A 67 -7.55 -0.30 0.65
CA PRO A 67 -7.34 1.07 0.17
C PRO A 67 -8.49 2.01 0.55
N PRO A 68 -8.24 3.19 1.17
CA PRO A 68 -9.30 4.09 1.59
C PRO A 68 -10.26 4.52 0.47
N LEU A 69 -9.79 4.66 -0.77
CA LEU A 69 -10.65 4.99 -1.91
C LEU A 69 -11.71 3.90 -2.15
N ILE A 70 -11.31 2.63 -2.12
CA ILE A 70 -12.23 1.50 -2.31
C ILE A 70 -13.23 1.44 -1.15
N SER A 71 -12.74 1.57 0.08
CA SER A 71 -13.60 1.61 1.27
C SER A 71 -14.64 2.73 1.20
N HIS A 72 -14.27 3.91 0.71
CA HIS A 72 -15.18 5.04 0.53
C HIS A 72 -16.28 4.75 -0.48
N LEU A 73 -15.93 4.19 -1.65
CA LEU A 73 -16.89 3.84 -2.70
C LEU A 73 -17.89 2.78 -2.22
N ILE A 74 -17.40 1.75 -1.51
CA ILE A 74 -18.26 0.73 -0.90
C ILE A 74 -19.23 1.37 0.10
N ALA A 75 -18.72 2.25 0.98
CA ALA A 75 -19.56 2.92 1.97
C ALA A 75 -20.63 3.82 1.33
N GLN A 76 -20.31 4.51 0.24
CA GLN A 76 -21.29 5.31 -0.51
C GLN A 76 -22.42 4.44 -1.07
N GLU A 77 -22.07 3.31 -1.68
CA GLU A 77 -23.05 2.39 -2.26
C GLU A 77 -23.95 1.77 -1.19
N VAL A 78 -23.35 1.33 -0.08
CA VAL A 78 -24.11 0.80 1.06
C VAL A 78 -25.07 1.86 1.61
N ARG A 79 -24.62 3.12 1.74
CA ARG A 79 -25.46 4.22 2.24
C ARG A 79 -26.73 4.40 1.42
N LEU A 80 -26.65 4.33 0.08
CA LEU A 80 -27.80 4.44 -0.81
C LEU A 80 -28.85 3.34 -0.63
N HIS A 81 -28.47 2.21 -0.01
CA HIS A 81 -29.33 1.04 0.16
C HIS A 81 -29.80 0.81 1.59
N ILE A 82 -29.32 1.63 2.54
CA ILE A 82 -29.73 1.57 3.96
C ILE A 82 -30.52 2.82 4.40
N GLU A 83 -30.50 3.90 3.61
CA GLU A 83 -31.33 5.11 3.77
C GLU A 83 -32.53 5.06 2.82
#